data_AF-A0A8J5S3F7-F1
#
_entry.id   AF-A0A8J5S3F7-F1
#
_cell.length_a   1.000
_cell.length_b   1.000
_cell.length_c   1.000
_cell.angle_alpha   90.00
_cell.angle_beta   90.00
_cell.angle_gamma   90.00
#
_symmetry.space_group_name_H-M   'P 1'
#
loop_
_entity.id
_entity.type
_entity.pdbx_description
1 polymer ?
#
loop_
_entity_poly.entity_id
_entity_poly.type
_entity_poly.pdbx_seq_one_letter_code
_entity_poly.pdbx_strand_id
1 'polypeptide(L)'
;MPLLRHHHHHADDVLPYHRAVAVNVADDDEAKPRRPYSSFPSPRAPSSSSSSCLASANRLLLLFALACLLVAVASLAFAFSARAGAARRHQPPPAATSVAFRCGRAEDSLRSFLVSSRNYTAGEREKVLAVVGVHTEIGSAARRAALRATWFPPNPEDIVSLEHGTGLSFRFVIGRTKDKEKMADLQKEVDMYHDFLFIDAEEDTKPPQKMLAFFKAAYDMFDAEFYVKADDAIYLRPDRLAALLAKERSHHRTYIGCMKKGPVVNDPNMKWLVHNFETLVLNLFTYFSACMPLIFLE
;
A
#
# COMPACT_ATOMS: atom_id res chain seq x y z
N MET A 1 14.85 45.04 -43.21
CA MET A 1 16.25 45.06 -42.74
C MET A 1 16.44 43.88 -41.77
N PRO A 2 16.99 42.72 -42.21
CA PRO A 2 17.27 41.60 -41.31
C PRO A 2 18.79 41.36 -41.13
N LEU A 3 19.26 41.31 -39.88
CA LEU A 3 20.58 40.86 -39.43
C LEU A 3 20.34 40.30 -38.00
N LEU A 4 20.93 39.22 -37.48
CA LEU A 4 21.93 38.28 -37.96
C LEU A 4 21.76 36.98 -37.14
N ARG A 5 22.04 35.85 -37.80
CA ARG A 5 22.19 34.50 -37.26
C ARG A 5 23.48 34.43 -36.45
N HIS A 6 23.52 33.68 -35.34
CA HIS A 6 24.77 33.08 -34.86
C HIS A 6 24.53 31.64 -34.40
N HIS A 7 25.07 30.72 -35.18
CA HIS A 7 25.35 29.33 -34.80
C HIS A 7 26.67 29.29 -34.03
N HIS A 8 26.74 28.44 -33.00
CA HIS A 8 27.99 27.78 -32.63
C HIS A 8 27.73 26.31 -32.27
N HIS A 9 28.46 25.44 -32.98
CA HIS A 9 28.69 24.03 -32.72
C HIS A 9 30.09 23.88 -32.11
N HIS A 10 30.23 23.01 -31.09
CA HIS A 10 31.37 22.12 -30.83
C HIS A 10 30.97 21.23 -29.63
N ALA A 11 30.63 19.96 -29.82
CA ALA A 11 31.47 18.77 -30.06
C ALA A 11 32.01 18.16 -28.75
N ASP A 12 31.43 16.99 -28.43
CA ASP A 12 31.99 15.76 -27.90
C ASP A 12 33.07 15.81 -26.80
N ASP A 13 32.76 15.19 -25.65
CA ASP A 13 33.68 14.20 -25.07
C ASP A 13 32.92 13.18 -24.21
N VAL A 14 33.31 11.92 -24.41
CA VAL A 14 32.67 10.69 -23.96
C VAL A 14 33.73 9.91 -23.14
N LEU A 15 33.24 9.10 -22.18
CA LEU A 15 33.89 7.97 -21.48
C LEU A 15 34.59 8.20 -20.10
N PRO A 16 34.72 7.14 -19.27
CA PRO A 16 34.17 7.11 -17.91
C PRO A 16 35.22 6.86 -16.82
N TYR A 17 34.88 7.08 -15.55
CA TYR A 17 35.75 6.72 -14.42
C TYR A 17 35.05 5.78 -13.43
N HIS A 18 35.37 4.49 -13.55
CA HIS A 18 35.37 3.52 -12.47
C HIS A 18 36.84 3.18 -12.16
N ARG A 19 37.35 3.45 -10.95
CA ARG A 19 38.21 2.49 -10.24
C ARG A 19 38.42 2.88 -8.78
N ALA A 20 38.14 1.91 -7.93
CA ALA A 20 38.54 1.84 -6.54
C ALA A 20 40.07 1.88 -6.38
N VAL A 21 40.54 2.52 -5.31
CA VAL A 21 41.90 2.37 -4.79
C VAL A 21 41.80 1.99 -3.32
N ALA A 22 42.29 0.79 -3.02
CA ALA A 22 42.52 0.27 -1.68
C ALA A 22 44.03 0.22 -1.44
N VAL A 23 44.44 0.83 -0.31
CA VAL A 23 45.42 0.37 0.68
C VAL A 23 46.93 0.32 0.29
N ASN A 24 47.74 0.98 1.13
CA ASN A 24 49.00 0.51 1.75
C ASN A 24 49.20 1.38 3.02
N VAL A 25 49.07 0.88 4.25
CA VAL A 25 50.00 0.08 5.09
C VAL A 25 51.27 0.84 5.47
N ALA A 26 51.43 1.08 6.79
CA ALA A 26 52.70 1.22 7.48
C ALA A 26 52.57 0.53 8.86
N ASP A 27 53.60 -0.27 9.17
CA ASP A 27 53.82 -1.15 10.32
C ASP A 27 53.98 -0.41 11.66
N ASP A 28 53.68 -1.08 12.79
CA ASP A 28 54.72 -1.57 13.71
C ASP A 28 54.14 -2.26 14.97
N ASP A 29 54.93 -3.24 15.44
CA ASP A 29 54.98 -3.87 16.77
C ASP A 29 53.80 -4.72 17.31
N GLU A 30 54.02 -6.04 17.42
CA GLU A 30 54.45 -6.67 18.69
C GLU A 30 54.42 -8.22 18.58
N ALA A 31 55.50 -8.86 19.04
CA ALA A 31 55.79 -10.28 18.89
C ALA A 31 55.27 -11.16 20.05
N LYS A 32 54.73 -12.36 19.74
CA LYS A 32 54.79 -13.57 20.59
C LYS A 32 54.45 -14.86 19.80
N PRO A 33 54.89 -16.07 20.23
CA PRO A 33 55.56 -17.02 19.34
C PRO A 33 54.69 -18.19 18.89
N ARG A 34 54.96 -18.69 17.67
CA ARG A 34 54.41 -19.92 17.11
C ARG A 34 55.13 -21.15 17.67
N ARG A 35 54.38 -22.19 18.06
CA ARG A 35 54.91 -23.54 18.30
C ARG A 35 54.84 -24.40 17.02
N PRO A 36 55.73 -25.40 16.85
CA PRO A 36 56.02 -26.01 15.56
C PRO A 36 55.11 -27.18 15.22
N TYR A 37 54.88 -27.37 13.92
CA TYR A 37 54.36 -28.60 13.32
C TYR A 37 55.28 -29.77 13.65
N SER A 38 54.72 -30.88 14.12
CA SER A 38 55.41 -32.17 14.16
C SER A 38 54.72 -33.19 13.25
N SER A 39 55.60 -33.95 12.62
CA SER A 39 55.45 -34.91 11.52
C SER A 39 54.73 -36.21 11.87
N PHE A 40 54.01 -36.74 10.89
CA PHE A 40 53.56 -38.14 10.83
C PHE A 40 54.74 -39.13 10.79
N PRO A 41 54.55 -40.32 11.40
CA PRO A 41 55.09 -41.56 10.84
C PRO A 41 53.99 -42.60 10.54
N SER A 42 54.16 -43.31 9.42
CA SER A 42 53.39 -44.50 8.99
C SER A 42 54.05 -45.81 9.50
N PRO A 43 53.50 -47.03 9.30
CA PRO A 43 53.17 -47.94 10.40
C PRO A 43 54.04 -49.21 10.44
N ARG A 44 54.04 -49.92 11.58
CA ARG A 44 54.31 -51.36 11.64
C ARG A 44 53.33 -52.06 12.60
N ALA A 45 52.66 -53.09 12.07
CA ALA A 45 51.99 -54.18 12.79
C ALA A 45 53.04 -55.17 13.35
N PRO A 46 52.72 -56.24 14.13
CA PRO A 46 51.43 -56.88 14.49
C PRO A 46 51.25 -57.05 16.03
N SER A 47 50.21 -57.62 16.65
CA SER A 47 49.60 -58.95 16.47
C SER A 47 48.35 -59.15 17.36
N SER A 48 47.40 -59.94 16.84
CA SER A 48 46.44 -60.86 17.52
C SER A 48 45.99 -60.53 18.95
N SER A 49 44.72 -60.23 19.22
CA SER A 49 43.59 -61.16 19.33
C SER A 49 42.49 -60.29 19.99
N SER A 50 41.20 -60.33 19.65
CA SER A 50 40.27 -61.41 19.98
C SER A 50 38.88 -61.01 19.45
N SER A 51 38.17 -62.02 18.97
CA SER A 51 36.89 -62.04 18.27
C SER A 51 35.66 -61.68 19.12
N SER A 52 35.65 -60.51 19.79
CA SER A 52 34.48 -60.04 20.57
C SER A 52 33.95 -58.65 20.22
N CYS A 53 34.55 -57.92 19.26
CA CYS A 53 34.16 -56.53 18.98
C CYS A 53 33.12 -56.33 17.85
N LEU A 54 32.95 -57.28 16.93
CA LEU A 54 32.01 -57.12 15.79
C LEU A 54 30.52 -57.25 16.17
N ALA A 55 30.19 -57.94 17.26
CA ALA A 55 28.79 -58.11 17.68
C ALA A 55 28.21 -56.86 18.35
N SER A 56 29.05 -55.99 18.91
CA SER A 56 28.64 -54.75 19.59
C SER A 56 28.41 -53.60 18.60
N ALA A 57 29.32 -53.45 17.62
CA ALA A 57 29.20 -52.42 16.58
C ALA A 57 27.94 -52.62 15.70
N ASN A 58 27.60 -53.86 15.35
CA ASN A 58 26.37 -54.15 14.61
C ASN A 58 25.10 -53.85 15.41
N ARG A 59 25.10 -54.05 16.73
CA ARG A 59 23.95 -53.68 17.58
C ARG A 59 23.82 -52.16 17.67
N LEU A 60 24.92 -51.44 17.80
CA LEU A 60 24.90 -49.97 17.85
C LEU A 60 24.45 -49.35 16.51
N LEU A 61 24.90 -49.91 15.38
CA LEU A 61 24.48 -49.50 14.05
C LEU A 61 23.01 -49.83 13.78
N LEU A 62 22.52 -50.99 14.24
CA LEU A 62 21.10 -51.33 14.17
C LEU A 62 20.25 -50.40 15.02
N LEU A 63 20.68 -50.07 16.25
CA LEU A 63 19.99 -49.11 17.12
C LEU A 63 19.99 -47.71 16.51
N PHE A 64 21.10 -47.29 15.90
CA PHE A 64 21.19 -46.01 15.18
C PHE A 64 20.25 -45.97 13.96
N ALA A 65 20.23 -47.04 13.15
CA ALA A 65 19.32 -47.16 12.01
C ALA A 65 17.84 -47.15 12.45
N LEU A 66 17.52 -47.82 13.56
CA LEU A 66 16.17 -47.82 14.14
C LEU A 66 15.79 -46.44 14.68
N ALA A 67 16.71 -45.74 15.34
CA ALA A 67 16.51 -44.36 15.79
C ALA A 67 16.28 -43.42 14.60
N CYS A 68 17.07 -43.53 13.52
CA CYS A 68 16.86 -42.76 12.30
C CYS A 68 15.51 -43.05 11.64
N LEU A 69 15.09 -44.32 11.60
CA LEU A 69 13.77 -44.72 11.09
C LEU A 69 12.65 -44.09 11.92
N LEU A 70 12.75 -44.12 13.24
CA LEU A 70 11.77 -43.52 14.14
C LEU A 70 11.68 -42.00 13.95
N VAL A 71 12.81 -41.30 13.81
CA VAL A 71 12.83 -39.86 13.52
C VAL A 71 12.21 -39.55 12.15
N ALA A 72 12.48 -40.37 11.12
CA ALA A 72 11.89 -40.20 9.80
C ALA A 72 10.36 -40.41 9.83
N VAL A 73 9.89 -41.44 10.52
CA VAL A 73 8.45 -41.72 10.69
C VAL A 73 7.77 -40.61 11.49
N ALA A 74 8.39 -40.12 12.56
CA ALA A 74 7.87 -39.00 13.35
C ALA A 74 7.80 -37.70 12.53
N SER A 75 8.81 -37.43 11.71
CA SER A 75 8.84 -36.26 10.81
C SER A 75 7.75 -36.35 9.74
N LEU A 76 7.53 -37.54 9.18
CA LEU A 76 6.48 -37.78 8.20
C LEU A 76 5.09 -37.68 8.84
N ALA A 77 4.89 -38.23 10.03
CA ALA A 77 3.64 -38.11 10.79
C ALA A 77 3.35 -36.65 11.16
N PHE A 78 4.37 -35.87 11.52
CA PHE A 78 4.24 -34.43 11.75
C PHE A 78 3.86 -33.68 10.47
N ALA A 79 4.46 -34.01 9.32
CA ALA A 79 4.11 -33.43 8.03
C ALA A 79 2.66 -33.76 7.61
N PHE A 80 2.21 -35.01 7.81
CA PHE A 80 0.82 -35.41 7.55
C PHE A 80 -0.16 -34.73 8.52
N SER A 81 0.20 -34.59 9.80
CA SER A 81 -0.62 -33.89 10.80
C SER A 81 -0.68 -32.38 10.54
N ALA A 82 0.43 -31.77 10.11
CA ALA A 82 0.46 -30.37 9.69
C ALA A 82 -0.35 -30.12 8.42
N ARG A 83 -0.35 -31.06 7.47
CA ARG A 83 -1.16 -30.98 6.23
C ARG A 83 -2.65 -31.23 6.49
N ALA A 84 -3.00 -32.13 7.41
CA ALA A 84 -4.37 -32.33 7.89
C ALA A 84 -4.87 -31.13 8.73
N GLY A 85 -3.98 -30.51 9.51
CA GLY A 85 -4.24 -29.26 10.22
C GLY A 85 -4.41 -28.06 9.28
N ALA A 86 -3.65 -27.99 8.19
CA ALA A 86 -3.83 -26.99 7.14
C ALA A 86 -5.14 -27.19 6.36
N ALA A 87 -5.53 -28.44 6.10
CA ALA A 87 -6.83 -28.76 5.49
C ALA A 87 -8.03 -28.41 6.42
N ARG A 88 -7.85 -28.50 7.75
CA ARG A 88 -8.85 -28.01 8.72
C ARG A 88 -8.85 -26.49 8.93
N ARG A 89 -7.79 -25.78 8.54
CA ARG A 89 -7.74 -24.30 8.59
C ARG A 89 -8.45 -23.61 7.42
N HIS A 90 -9.00 -24.37 6.48
CA HIS A 90 -9.90 -23.84 5.45
C HIS A 90 -11.37 -23.83 5.87
N GLN A 91 -11.69 -24.01 7.15
CA GLN A 91 -12.98 -23.53 7.65
C GLN A 91 -12.90 -21.99 7.72
N PRO A 92 -13.69 -21.26 6.91
CA PRO A 92 -13.83 -19.83 7.11
C PRO A 92 -14.29 -19.60 8.56
N PRO A 93 -13.85 -18.51 9.22
CA PRO A 93 -14.30 -18.18 10.56
C PRO A 93 -15.84 -18.24 10.62
N PRO A 94 -16.46 -18.69 11.73
CA PRO A 94 -17.91 -18.62 11.89
C PRO A 94 -18.31 -17.18 11.62
N ALA A 95 -19.17 -16.99 10.62
CA ALA A 95 -19.51 -15.70 10.03
C ALA A 95 -19.40 -14.58 11.05
N ALA A 96 -18.31 -13.80 10.97
CA ALA A 96 -18.29 -12.47 11.55
C ALA A 96 -19.57 -11.85 11.01
N THR A 97 -20.47 -11.48 11.93
CA THR A 97 -21.84 -11.01 11.68
C THR A 97 -21.92 -10.50 10.27
N SER A 98 -22.47 -11.31 9.36
CA SER A 98 -22.55 -10.89 7.97
C SER A 98 -23.37 -9.62 8.01
N VAL A 99 -22.67 -8.49 7.92
CA VAL A 99 -23.27 -7.25 7.53
C VAL A 99 -23.82 -7.62 6.17
N ALA A 100 -25.13 -7.84 6.13
CA ALA A 100 -25.82 -8.16 4.91
C ALA A 100 -25.50 -7.00 3.98
N PHE A 101 -24.57 -7.22 3.05
CA PHE A 101 -24.22 -6.27 2.02
C PHE A 101 -25.49 -6.09 1.21
N ARG A 102 -26.20 -5.00 1.49
CA ARG A 102 -27.28 -4.55 0.63
C ARG A 102 -26.63 -4.20 -0.70
N CYS A 103 -27.26 -4.62 -1.79
CA CYS A 103 -26.89 -4.19 -3.13
C CYS A 103 -27.09 -2.67 -3.24
N GLY A 104 -26.10 -1.90 -2.84
CA GLY A 104 -25.85 -0.53 -3.26
C GLY A 104 -24.46 -0.52 -3.85
N ARG A 105 -24.32 -0.78 -5.16
CA ARG A 105 -23.02 -0.62 -5.82
C ARG A 105 -22.63 0.84 -5.68
N ALA A 106 -21.35 1.10 -5.39
CA ALA A 106 -20.83 2.45 -5.50
C ALA A 106 -21.14 2.99 -6.91
N GLU A 107 -21.46 4.28 -7.00
CA GLU A 107 -21.97 4.90 -8.22
C GLU A 107 -21.23 6.20 -8.49
N ASP A 108 -20.65 6.30 -9.68
CA ASP A 108 -20.06 7.54 -10.20
C ASP A 108 -21.09 8.22 -11.10
N SER A 109 -21.60 9.38 -10.67
CA SER A 109 -22.63 10.10 -11.41
C SER A 109 -22.12 10.68 -12.74
N LEU A 110 -20.82 11.03 -12.84
CA LEU A 110 -20.24 11.50 -14.09
C LEU A 110 -20.19 10.36 -15.10
N ARG A 111 -19.69 9.19 -14.68
CA ARG A 111 -19.63 8.01 -15.56
C ARG A 111 -21.02 7.59 -16.02
N SER A 112 -22.01 7.58 -15.13
CA SER A 112 -23.40 7.30 -15.49
C SER A 112 -23.94 8.29 -16.52
N PHE A 113 -23.65 9.58 -16.36
CA PHE A 113 -24.03 10.63 -17.31
C PHE A 113 -23.36 10.44 -18.68
N LEU A 114 -22.05 10.18 -18.70
CA LEU A 114 -21.27 9.99 -19.94
C LEU A 114 -21.65 8.71 -20.72
N VAL A 115 -22.00 7.63 -20.02
CA VAL A 115 -22.50 6.40 -20.65
C VAL A 115 -23.88 6.65 -21.28
N SER A 116 -24.75 7.39 -20.61
CA SER A 116 -26.07 7.75 -21.12
C SER A 116 -25.99 8.63 -22.39
N SER A 117 -24.99 9.51 -22.47
CA SER A 117 -24.76 10.38 -23.63
C SER A 117 -24.09 9.70 -24.84
N ARG A 118 -23.95 8.36 -24.84
CA ARG A 118 -23.39 7.50 -25.92
C ARG A 118 -21.90 7.70 -26.25
N ASN A 119 -21.13 8.35 -25.37
CA ASN A 119 -19.70 8.63 -25.60
C ASN A 119 -18.73 7.69 -24.86
N TYR A 120 -19.22 6.65 -24.16
CA TYR A 120 -18.35 5.81 -23.33
C TYR A 120 -18.77 4.33 -23.28
N THR A 121 -17.82 3.42 -23.48
CA THR A 121 -18.04 1.97 -23.31
C THR A 121 -17.80 1.56 -21.85
N ALA A 122 -18.84 1.08 -21.18
CA ALA A 122 -18.84 0.83 -19.74
C ALA A 122 -18.01 -0.39 -19.24
N GLY A 123 -17.19 -1.00 -20.09
CA GLY A 123 -16.60 -2.33 -19.84
C GLY A 123 -15.23 -2.36 -19.15
N GLU A 124 -14.39 -1.33 -19.33
CA GLU A 124 -13.02 -1.31 -18.80
C GLU A 124 -12.87 -0.28 -17.67
N ARG A 125 -11.92 -0.53 -16.76
CA ARG A 125 -11.52 0.45 -15.73
C ARG A 125 -10.82 1.59 -16.42
N GLU A 126 -11.21 2.82 -16.11
CA GLU A 126 -10.59 3.99 -16.73
C GLU A 126 -9.17 4.16 -16.20
N LYS A 127 -8.19 4.24 -17.09
CA LYS A 127 -6.80 4.41 -16.70
C LYS A 127 -6.50 5.88 -16.41
N VAL A 128 -6.10 6.18 -15.18
CA VAL A 128 -5.83 7.54 -14.71
C VAL A 128 -4.54 7.58 -13.89
N LEU A 129 -3.90 8.74 -13.80
CA LEU A 129 -2.77 8.93 -12.87
C LEU A 129 -3.27 8.80 -11.43
N ALA A 130 -4.38 9.45 -11.09
CA ALA A 130 -4.93 9.35 -9.75
C ALA A 130 -6.44 9.55 -9.69
N VAL A 131 -7.08 8.95 -8.69
CA VAL A 131 -8.45 9.29 -8.28
C VAL A 131 -8.39 10.18 -7.05
N VAL A 132 -8.94 11.39 -7.15
CA VAL A 132 -9.05 12.39 -6.09
C VAL A 132 -10.47 12.40 -5.54
N GLY A 133 -10.65 11.75 -4.39
CA GLY A 133 -11.90 11.75 -3.64
C GLY A 133 -11.95 12.92 -2.65
N VAL A 134 -12.84 13.88 -2.90
CA VAL A 134 -13.11 14.99 -2.00
C VAL A 134 -14.25 14.60 -1.05
N HIS A 135 -13.91 14.24 0.18
CA HIS A 135 -14.89 13.83 1.18
C HIS A 135 -15.71 15.04 1.64
N THR A 136 -17.03 14.91 1.50
CA THR A 136 -18.02 15.94 1.83
C THR A 136 -19.16 15.31 2.62
N GLU A 137 -19.94 16.15 3.30
CA GLU A 137 -21.18 15.74 3.96
C GLU A 137 -22.42 16.29 3.24
N ILE A 138 -23.58 15.67 3.43
CA ILE A 138 -24.83 16.10 2.77
C ILE A 138 -25.17 17.57 3.08
N GLY A 139 -24.97 18.01 4.32
CA GLY A 139 -25.20 19.39 4.76
C GLY A 139 -24.16 20.42 4.27
N SER A 140 -23.18 20.02 3.45
CA SER A 140 -22.02 20.85 3.09
C SER A 140 -22.12 21.48 1.69
N ALA A 141 -23.34 21.69 1.20
CA ALA A 141 -23.61 22.25 -0.14
C ALA A 141 -22.88 23.58 -0.39
N ALA A 142 -22.81 24.48 0.60
CA ALA A 142 -22.08 25.74 0.48
C ALA A 142 -20.57 25.55 0.27
N ARG A 143 -19.96 24.54 0.90
CA ARG A 143 -18.53 24.23 0.70
C ARG A 143 -18.29 23.65 -0.69
N ARG A 144 -19.13 22.72 -1.14
CA ARG A 144 -19.07 22.20 -2.52
C ARG A 144 -19.20 23.32 -3.56
N ALA A 145 -20.15 24.24 -3.38
CA ALA A 145 -20.32 25.40 -4.25
C ALA A 145 -19.07 26.29 -4.28
N ALA A 146 -18.40 26.50 -3.13
CA ALA A 146 -17.14 27.26 -3.08
C ALA A 146 -15.99 26.54 -3.81
N LEU A 147 -15.90 25.22 -3.69
CA LEU A 147 -14.93 24.40 -4.44
C LEU A 147 -15.19 24.50 -5.96
N ARG A 148 -16.47 24.48 -6.36
CA ARG A 148 -16.91 24.68 -7.75
C ARG A 148 -16.61 26.05 -8.33
N ALA A 149 -16.71 27.08 -7.50
CA ALA A 149 -16.33 28.43 -7.89
C ALA A 149 -14.81 28.66 -7.98
N THR A 150 -13.98 27.66 -7.62
CA THR A 150 -12.53 27.84 -7.52
C THR A 150 -11.73 26.81 -8.32
N TRP A 151 -11.52 25.60 -7.79
CA TRP A 151 -10.55 24.64 -8.35
C TRP A 151 -11.15 23.31 -8.81
N PHE A 152 -12.41 23.02 -8.47
CA PHE A 152 -13.11 21.80 -8.90
C PHE A 152 -14.27 22.18 -9.82
N PRO A 153 -14.08 22.26 -11.14
CA PRO A 153 -15.07 22.84 -12.05
C PRO A 153 -16.46 22.18 -11.97
N PRO A 154 -17.56 22.94 -12.14
CA PRO A 154 -18.92 22.45 -11.95
C PRO A 154 -19.49 21.67 -13.15
N ASN A 155 -19.05 21.97 -14.37
CA ASN A 155 -19.67 21.41 -15.57
C ASN A 155 -19.01 20.07 -15.95
N PRO A 156 -19.77 19.06 -16.39
CA PRO A 156 -19.22 17.79 -16.85
C PRO A 156 -18.10 17.91 -17.88
N GLU A 157 -18.23 18.82 -18.84
CA GLU A 157 -17.26 19.05 -19.91
C GLU A 157 -15.94 19.65 -19.39
N ASP A 158 -16.05 20.56 -18.42
CA ASP A 158 -14.90 21.19 -17.77
C ASP A 158 -14.18 20.20 -16.86
N ILE A 159 -14.94 19.32 -16.16
CA ILE A 159 -14.39 18.20 -15.39
C ILE A 159 -13.60 17.30 -16.33
N VAL A 160 -14.22 16.78 -17.40
CA VAL A 160 -13.55 15.89 -18.36
C VAL A 160 -12.31 16.55 -18.97
N SER A 161 -12.34 17.84 -19.28
CA SER A 161 -11.17 18.57 -19.78
C SER A 161 -10.05 18.64 -18.73
N LEU A 162 -10.39 18.88 -17.46
CA LEU A 162 -9.42 18.87 -16.36
C LEU A 162 -8.82 17.48 -16.15
N GLU A 163 -9.65 16.43 -16.19
CA GLU A 163 -9.22 15.04 -16.05
C GLU A 163 -8.27 14.64 -17.18
N HIS A 164 -8.61 14.98 -18.42
CA HIS A 164 -7.75 14.71 -19.58
C HIS A 164 -6.42 15.46 -19.52
N GLY A 165 -6.45 16.74 -19.09
CA GLY A 165 -5.26 17.59 -19.03
C GLY A 165 -4.29 17.25 -17.90
N THR A 166 -4.78 16.67 -16.80
CA THR A 166 -3.98 16.38 -15.59
C THR A 166 -3.76 14.89 -15.34
N GLY A 167 -4.57 14.02 -15.93
CA GLY A 167 -4.66 12.61 -15.60
C GLY A 167 -5.31 12.32 -14.24
N LEU A 168 -5.88 13.33 -13.57
CA LEU A 168 -6.49 13.20 -12.25
C LEU A 168 -8.00 13.15 -12.38
N SER A 169 -8.66 12.10 -11.89
CA SER A 169 -10.12 12.05 -11.81
C SER A 169 -10.62 12.65 -10.50
N PHE A 170 -11.57 13.60 -10.55
CA PHE A 170 -12.07 14.31 -9.37
C PHE A 170 -13.52 13.96 -9.07
N ARG A 171 -13.83 13.54 -7.85
CA ARG A 171 -15.22 13.26 -7.43
C ARG A 171 -15.47 13.75 -6.00
N PHE A 172 -16.66 14.30 -5.75
CA PHE A 172 -17.17 14.47 -4.39
C PHE A 172 -17.61 13.12 -3.82
N VAL A 173 -16.93 12.66 -2.78
CA VAL A 173 -17.20 11.37 -2.13
C VAL A 173 -18.24 11.56 -1.04
N ILE A 174 -19.36 10.87 -1.18
CA ILE A 174 -20.51 11.02 -0.27
C ILE A 174 -21.20 9.70 0.04
N GLY A 175 -21.64 9.52 1.29
CA GLY A 175 -22.47 8.39 1.69
C GLY A 175 -23.95 8.63 1.39
N ARG A 176 -24.75 7.56 1.45
CA ARG A 176 -26.22 7.69 1.30
C ARG A 176 -26.86 7.91 2.68
N THR A 177 -27.97 8.65 2.74
CA THR A 177 -28.78 8.79 3.97
C THR A 177 -30.18 8.20 3.80
N LYS A 178 -30.78 7.82 4.92
CA LYS A 178 -32.18 7.38 5.00
C LYS A 178 -33.17 8.55 5.03
N ASP A 179 -32.67 9.75 5.31
CA ASP A 179 -33.46 10.99 5.31
C ASP A 179 -33.85 11.37 3.88
N LYS A 180 -35.14 11.22 3.56
CA LYS A 180 -35.66 11.39 2.19
C LYS A 180 -35.57 12.82 1.69
N GLU A 181 -35.75 13.81 2.58
CA GLU A 181 -35.71 15.22 2.20
C GLU A 181 -34.29 15.61 1.83
N LYS A 182 -33.32 15.28 2.69
CA LYS A 182 -31.90 15.50 2.42
C LYS A 182 -31.40 14.77 1.19
N MET A 183 -31.86 13.53 0.96
CA MET A 183 -31.53 12.80 -0.26
C MET A 183 -32.14 13.45 -1.51
N ALA A 184 -33.37 13.96 -1.43
CA ALA A 184 -34.01 14.62 -2.56
C ALA A 184 -33.29 15.92 -2.94
N ASP A 185 -32.86 16.72 -1.96
CA ASP A 185 -32.08 17.92 -2.22
C ASP A 185 -30.68 17.62 -2.77
N LEU A 186 -30.01 16.59 -2.23
CA LEU A 186 -28.76 16.11 -2.80
C LEU A 186 -28.94 15.61 -4.24
N GLN A 187 -30.03 14.91 -4.54
CA GLN A 187 -30.27 14.40 -5.89
C GLN A 187 -30.42 15.54 -6.91
N LYS A 188 -31.08 16.64 -6.56
CA LYS A 188 -31.13 17.85 -7.42
C LYS A 188 -29.74 18.38 -7.75
N GLU A 189 -28.81 18.34 -6.79
CA GLU A 189 -27.43 18.76 -7.00
C GLU A 189 -26.66 17.77 -7.88
N VAL A 190 -26.86 16.47 -7.67
CA VAL A 190 -26.27 15.39 -8.48
C VAL A 190 -26.71 15.49 -9.93
N ASP A 191 -28.00 15.75 -10.17
CA ASP A 191 -28.59 15.88 -11.51
C ASP A 191 -28.13 17.17 -12.21
N MET A 192 -27.60 18.14 -11.45
CA MET A 192 -27.12 19.42 -11.98
C MET A 192 -25.63 19.38 -12.37
N TYR A 193 -24.80 18.75 -11.54
CA TYR A 193 -23.33 18.81 -11.69
C TYR A 193 -22.68 17.49 -12.07
N HIS A 194 -23.33 16.35 -11.79
CA HIS A 194 -22.81 15.01 -12.09
C HIS A 194 -21.38 14.74 -11.59
N ASP A 195 -20.99 15.30 -10.46
CA ASP A 195 -19.60 15.28 -9.95
C ASP A 195 -19.41 14.45 -8.66
N PHE A 196 -20.33 13.52 -8.40
CA PHE A 196 -20.39 12.73 -7.16
C PHE A 196 -19.96 11.28 -7.36
N LEU A 197 -19.25 10.74 -6.37
CA LEU A 197 -19.02 9.32 -6.16
C LEU A 197 -19.76 8.88 -4.90
N PHE A 198 -20.87 8.17 -5.08
CA PHE A 198 -21.61 7.54 -3.99
C PHE A 198 -20.89 6.27 -3.55
N ILE A 199 -20.47 6.23 -2.29
CA ILE A 199 -19.83 5.06 -1.69
C ILE A 199 -20.86 4.11 -1.07
N ASP A 200 -20.50 2.84 -0.96
CA ASP A 200 -21.28 1.81 -0.27
C ASP A 200 -21.11 1.95 1.27
N ALA A 201 -21.56 3.09 1.80
CA ALA A 201 -21.60 3.42 3.21
C ALA A 201 -22.72 4.42 3.51
N GLU A 202 -23.31 4.34 4.71
CA GLU A 202 -24.27 5.34 5.18
C GLU A 202 -23.54 6.63 5.60
N GLU A 203 -24.21 7.76 5.48
CA GLU A 203 -23.59 9.07 5.76
C GLU A 203 -23.22 9.26 7.24
N ASP A 204 -23.84 8.54 8.17
CA ASP A 204 -23.51 8.53 9.60
C ASP A 204 -22.41 7.51 9.98
N THR A 205 -21.89 6.78 8.99
CA THR A 205 -20.85 5.75 9.18
C THR A 205 -19.52 6.37 9.63
N LYS A 206 -18.75 5.64 10.44
CA LYS A 206 -17.47 6.12 10.99
C LYS A 206 -16.45 6.41 9.87
N PRO A 207 -15.56 7.40 10.05
CA PRO A 207 -14.60 7.81 9.00
C PRO A 207 -13.74 6.67 8.40
N PRO A 208 -13.21 5.71 9.18
CA PRO A 208 -12.41 4.61 8.60
C PRO A 208 -13.20 3.71 7.65
N GLN A 209 -14.49 3.48 7.95
CA GLN A 209 -15.37 2.66 7.12
C GLN A 209 -15.74 3.39 5.82
N LYS A 210 -16.03 4.69 5.89
CA LYS A 210 -16.23 5.52 4.69
C LYS A 210 -14.99 5.55 3.79
N MET A 211 -13.80 5.63 4.39
CA MET A 211 -12.53 5.62 3.66
C MET A 211 -12.29 4.28 2.96
N LEU A 212 -12.55 3.16 3.64
CA LEU A 212 -12.46 1.83 3.03
C LEU A 212 -13.45 1.68 1.86
N ALA A 213 -14.69 2.16 2.04
CA ALA A 213 -15.71 2.13 0.99
C ALA A 213 -15.31 2.99 -0.23
N PHE A 214 -14.68 4.15 -0.01
CA PHE A 214 -14.09 4.97 -1.07
C PHE A 214 -12.99 4.23 -1.83
N PHE A 215 -12.00 3.67 -1.15
CA PHE A 215 -10.91 2.97 -1.83
C PHE A 215 -11.40 1.76 -2.62
N LYS A 216 -12.36 1.01 -2.08
CA LYS A 216 -13.02 -0.09 -2.81
C LYS A 216 -13.72 0.41 -4.07
N ALA A 217 -14.52 1.47 -3.95
CA ALA A 217 -15.23 2.06 -5.08
C ALA A 217 -14.28 2.58 -6.17
N ALA A 218 -13.25 3.32 -5.77
CA ALA A 218 -12.27 3.87 -6.69
C ALA A 218 -11.49 2.77 -7.41
N TYR A 219 -11.06 1.73 -6.69
CA TYR A 219 -10.38 0.57 -7.27
C TYR A 219 -11.29 -0.18 -8.26
N ASP A 220 -12.56 -0.38 -7.94
CA ASP A 220 -13.49 -1.07 -8.85
C ASP A 220 -13.76 -0.29 -10.15
N MET A 221 -13.64 1.03 -10.13
CA MET A 221 -14.00 1.92 -11.26
C MET A 221 -12.83 2.37 -12.12
N PHE A 222 -11.67 2.60 -11.51
CA PHE A 222 -10.49 3.21 -12.11
C PHE A 222 -9.28 2.31 -11.99
N ASP A 223 -8.45 2.27 -13.04
CA ASP A 223 -7.10 1.72 -13.01
C ASP A 223 -6.14 2.89 -12.74
N ALA A 224 -5.94 3.19 -11.46
CA ALA A 224 -5.22 4.37 -11.00
C ALA A 224 -3.89 4.01 -10.34
N GLU A 225 -2.84 4.79 -10.61
CA GLU A 225 -1.56 4.64 -9.91
C GLU A 225 -1.64 5.19 -8.47
N PHE A 226 -2.50 6.18 -8.24
CA PHE A 226 -2.66 6.82 -6.95
C PHE A 226 -4.13 6.99 -6.53
N TYR A 227 -4.40 6.88 -5.23
CA TYR A 227 -5.69 7.23 -4.64
C TYR A 227 -5.51 8.33 -3.63
N VAL A 228 -6.21 9.45 -3.81
CA VAL A 228 -6.05 10.68 -3.04
C VAL A 228 -7.31 10.99 -2.27
N LYS A 229 -7.23 11.05 -0.93
CA LYS A 229 -8.31 11.49 -0.06
C LYS A 229 -8.13 12.95 0.31
N ALA A 230 -9.06 13.83 -0.08
CA ALA A 230 -9.10 15.25 0.27
C ALA A 230 -10.34 15.57 1.12
N ASP A 231 -10.30 16.66 1.89
CA ASP A 231 -11.46 17.18 2.63
C ASP A 231 -12.11 18.33 1.84
N ASP A 232 -13.42 18.55 1.97
CA ASP A 232 -14.16 19.64 1.32
C ASP A 232 -13.83 21.07 1.83
N ALA A 233 -12.85 21.20 2.72
CA ALA A 233 -12.40 22.47 3.32
C ALA A 233 -11.00 22.89 2.84
N ILE A 234 -10.43 22.21 1.85
CA ILE A 234 -9.09 22.51 1.33
C ILE A 234 -9.14 23.17 -0.05
N TYR A 235 -8.03 23.80 -0.41
CA TYR A 235 -7.76 24.27 -1.76
C TYR A 235 -6.67 23.42 -2.40
N LEU A 236 -6.94 22.86 -3.58
CA LEU A 236 -5.96 22.09 -4.35
C LEU A 236 -5.58 22.84 -5.63
N ARG A 237 -4.36 22.58 -6.09
CA ARG A 237 -3.86 22.99 -7.41
C ARG A 237 -3.67 21.73 -8.25
N PRO A 238 -4.62 21.38 -9.14
CA PRO A 238 -4.59 20.13 -9.91
C PRO A 238 -3.30 19.94 -10.71
N ASP A 239 -2.81 21.00 -11.34
CA ASP A 239 -1.54 21.03 -12.08
C ASP A 239 -0.34 20.63 -11.20
N ARG A 240 -0.27 21.18 -9.99
CA ARG A 240 0.82 20.90 -9.04
C ARG A 240 0.70 19.52 -8.42
N LEU A 241 -0.53 19.06 -8.18
CA LEU A 241 -0.77 17.70 -7.71
C LEU A 241 -0.34 16.69 -8.78
N ALA A 242 -0.74 16.87 -10.03
CA ALA A 242 -0.36 16.00 -11.14
C ALA A 242 1.17 15.95 -11.31
N ALA A 243 1.83 17.11 -11.33
CA ALA A 243 3.29 17.17 -11.42
C ALA A 243 4.00 16.49 -10.24
N LEU A 244 3.43 16.59 -9.03
CA LEU A 244 3.96 15.91 -7.84
C LEU A 244 3.78 14.38 -7.94
N LEU A 245 2.65 13.91 -8.45
CA LEU A 245 2.35 12.48 -8.58
C LEU A 245 3.16 11.82 -9.70
N ALA A 246 3.28 12.47 -10.86
CA ALA A 246 4.03 11.98 -12.02
C ALA A 246 5.55 11.84 -11.79
N LYS A 247 6.08 12.38 -10.69
CA LYS A 247 7.49 12.24 -10.34
C LYS A 247 7.83 10.77 -10.06
N GLU A 248 8.85 10.24 -10.74
CA GLU A 248 9.34 8.88 -10.55
C GLU A 248 9.77 8.63 -9.09
N ARG A 249 9.45 7.42 -8.59
CA ARG A 249 9.79 6.98 -7.23
C ARG A 249 10.47 5.63 -7.27
N SER A 250 11.46 5.46 -6.41
CA SER A 250 12.19 4.19 -6.27
C SER A 250 11.37 3.07 -5.62
N HIS A 251 10.24 3.40 -4.98
CA HIS A 251 9.40 2.44 -4.27
C HIS A 251 7.92 2.64 -4.62
N HIS A 252 7.27 1.53 -4.98
CA HIS A 252 5.84 1.46 -5.34
C HIS A 252 4.89 1.63 -4.13
N ARG A 253 5.37 1.70 -2.88
CA ARG A 253 4.51 1.83 -1.69
C ARG A 253 4.80 3.13 -0.95
N THR A 254 4.45 4.25 -1.56
CA THR A 254 4.70 5.56 -0.95
C THR A 254 3.40 6.20 -0.51
N TYR A 255 3.34 6.59 0.76
CA TYR A 255 2.29 7.47 1.25
C TYR A 255 2.79 8.90 1.28
N ILE A 256 2.03 9.84 0.71
CA ILE A 256 2.44 11.24 0.58
C ILE A 256 1.42 12.16 1.25
N GLY A 257 1.93 13.14 1.97
CA GLY A 257 1.16 14.13 2.70
C GLY A 257 1.93 14.66 3.91
N CYS A 258 1.32 15.58 4.65
CA CYS A 258 1.92 16.10 5.88
C CYS A 258 1.80 15.07 7.00
N MET A 259 2.83 14.24 7.15
CA MET A 259 2.94 13.28 8.24
C MET A 259 3.10 14.03 9.57
N LYS A 260 2.25 13.69 10.54
CA LYS A 260 2.40 14.08 11.94
C LYS A 260 2.84 12.87 12.75
N LYS A 261 3.63 13.15 13.77
CA LYS A 261 4.13 12.17 14.74
C LYS A 261 3.82 12.70 16.12
N GLY A 262 3.18 11.89 16.94
CA GLY A 262 2.82 12.30 18.30
C GLY A 262 2.20 11.15 19.10
N PRO A 263 2.08 11.32 20.42
CA PRO A 263 1.40 10.37 21.26
C PRO A 263 -0.09 10.30 20.92
N VAL A 264 -0.70 9.16 21.21
CA VAL A 264 -2.15 9.00 21.13
C VAL A 264 -2.80 9.88 22.20
N VAL A 265 -3.76 10.71 21.78
CA VAL A 265 -4.47 11.61 22.69
C VAL A 265 -5.45 10.79 23.54
N ASN A 266 -5.22 10.74 24.85
CA ASN A 266 -6.07 10.04 25.82
C ASN A 266 -6.84 11.00 26.74
N ASP A 267 -6.89 12.30 26.40
CA ASP A 267 -7.63 13.29 27.18
C ASP A 267 -9.12 13.26 26.80
N PRO A 268 -10.03 12.99 27.75
CA PRO A 268 -11.47 12.90 27.48
C PRO A 268 -12.10 14.20 26.98
N ASN A 269 -11.44 15.35 27.18
CA ASN A 269 -11.91 16.65 26.71
C ASN A 269 -11.46 16.96 25.27
N MET A 270 -10.63 16.11 24.67
CA MET A 270 -10.12 16.29 23.32
C MET A 270 -10.99 15.57 22.30
N LYS A 271 -11.24 16.24 21.17
CA LYS A 271 -12.03 15.70 20.03
C LYS A 271 -11.52 14.35 19.52
N TRP A 272 -10.22 14.08 19.63
CA TRP A 272 -9.54 12.91 19.06
C TRP A 272 -9.13 11.88 20.11
N LEU A 273 -9.92 11.76 21.19
CA LEU A 273 -9.72 10.76 22.24
C LEU A 273 -9.77 9.33 21.67
N VAL A 274 -8.77 8.52 22.03
CA VAL A 274 -8.75 7.08 21.74
C VAL A 274 -8.88 6.31 23.05
N HIS A 275 -10.01 5.62 23.22
CA HIS A 275 -10.31 4.87 24.45
C HIS A 275 -9.56 3.53 24.58
N ASN A 276 -8.97 3.00 23.50
CA ASN A 276 -8.52 1.61 23.47
C ASN A 276 -7.08 1.46 24.01
N PHE A 277 -6.92 0.66 25.07
CA PHE A 277 -5.64 0.45 25.76
C PHE A 277 -4.56 -0.19 24.87
N GLU A 278 -4.91 -1.09 23.95
CA GLU A 278 -3.93 -1.70 23.02
C GLU A 278 -3.26 -0.67 22.10
N THR A 279 -4.01 0.35 21.66
CA THR A 279 -3.45 1.45 20.87
C THR A 279 -2.66 2.46 21.70
N LEU A 280 -2.88 2.52 23.02
CA LEU A 280 -2.11 3.39 23.92
C LEU A 280 -0.70 2.84 24.23
N VAL A 281 -0.50 1.52 24.10
CA VAL A 281 0.81 0.87 24.33
C VAL A 281 1.82 1.19 23.21
N LEU A 282 1.33 1.46 22.00
CA LEU A 282 2.14 1.96 20.89
C LEU A 282 2.21 3.50 20.97
N ASN A 283 3.12 4.02 21.79
CA ASN A 283 3.24 5.45 22.12
C ASN A 283 3.55 6.39 20.94
N LEU A 284 3.64 5.89 19.70
CA LEU A 284 4.12 6.67 18.56
C LEU A 284 3.52 6.16 17.25
N PHE A 285 2.48 6.85 16.77
CA PHE A 285 1.94 6.64 15.44
C PHE A 285 2.40 7.78 14.52
N THR A 286 2.79 7.41 13.30
CA THR A 286 2.93 8.38 12.21
C THR A 286 1.65 8.33 11.39
N TYR A 287 0.95 9.45 11.29
CA TYR A 287 -0.35 9.51 10.62
C TYR A 287 -0.49 10.80 9.82
N PHE A 288 -1.44 10.81 8.87
CA PHE A 288 -1.74 11.99 8.08
C PHE A 288 -2.64 12.95 8.85
N SER A 289 -2.25 14.23 8.88
CA SER A 289 -3.14 15.26 9.39
C SER A 289 -4.43 15.29 8.56
N ALA A 290 -5.59 15.31 9.21
CA ALA A 290 -6.90 15.28 8.54
C ALA A 290 -7.01 16.32 7.40
N CYS A 291 -6.48 17.52 7.58
CA CYS A 291 -6.54 18.63 6.62
C CYS A 291 -5.64 18.51 5.36
N MET A 292 -4.89 17.43 5.15
CA MET A 292 -4.00 17.30 3.98
C MET A 292 -4.35 16.06 3.18
N PRO A 293 -4.22 16.12 1.83
CA PRO A 293 -4.55 14.99 1.00
C PRO A 293 -3.68 13.79 1.34
N LEU A 294 -4.32 12.65 1.63
CA LEU A 294 -3.64 11.37 1.80
C LEU A 294 -3.54 10.70 0.44
N ILE A 295 -2.31 10.51 -0.05
CA ILE A 295 -2.03 9.85 -1.31
C ILE A 295 -1.56 8.42 -1.00
N PHE A 296 -2.26 7.42 -1.53
CA PHE A 296 -1.88 6.00 -1.51
C PHE A 296 -1.33 5.59 -2.88
N LEU A 297 -0.23 4.84 -2.89
CA LEU A 297 0.35 4.18 -4.06
C LEU A 297 0.20 2.67 -3.93
N GLU A 298 -0.16 2.01 -5.03
CA GLU A 298 -0.13 0.55 -5.17
C GLU A 298 1.27 0.02 -5.54
#